data_AF-A0A0W0S6Q6-F1
#
_entry.id   AF-A0A0W0S6Q6-F1
#
_cell.length_a   1.000
_cell.length_b   1.000
_cell.length_c   1.000
_cell.angle_alpha   90.00
_cell.angle_beta   90.00
_cell.angle_gamma   90.00
#
_symmetry.space_group_name_H-M   'P 1'
#
loop_
_entity.id
_entity.type
_entity.pdbx_description
1 polymer ?
#
loop_
_entity_poly.entity_id
_entity_poly.type
_entity_poly.pdbx_seq_one_letter_code
_entity_poly.pdbx_strand_id
1 'polypeptide(L)'
;MKKVLIPALSLLTQIFSTNLQAANAPIQQIDIANLLANNVGGSGGATETAVNVAFLNGGALPCYTTTLAYQAATSIRAGIGQTCQAPITSITLTPIANSNGLGTIYETPLYPVMVDSRYYSTQITISQNTAPTFDPNNGNILLLGTIQTTVVNHLGRPEP
;
A
#
# COMPACT_ATOMS: atom_id res chain seq x y z
N MET A 1 26.80 -4.60 -78.03
CA MET A 1 26.66 -3.85 -76.76
C MET A 1 26.01 -4.76 -75.74
N LYS A 2 26.75 -5.19 -74.72
CA LYS A 2 26.37 -6.25 -73.77
C LYS A 2 25.84 -5.56 -72.49
N LYS A 3 24.53 -5.63 -72.24
CA LYS A 3 23.94 -5.10 -70.99
C LYS A 3 24.16 -6.14 -69.89
N VAL A 4 25.04 -5.82 -68.95
CA VAL A 4 25.23 -6.58 -67.70
C VAL A 4 24.37 -5.89 -66.64
N LEU A 5 23.32 -6.57 -66.20
CA LEU A 5 22.43 -6.13 -65.11
C LEU A 5 23.01 -6.68 -63.79
N ILE A 6 23.52 -5.79 -62.94
CA ILE A 6 24.07 -6.12 -61.62
C ILE A 6 22.90 -6.19 -60.61
N PRO A 7 22.84 -7.20 -59.72
CA PRO A 7 21.70 -7.38 -58.81
C PRO A 7 21.71 -6.36 -57.66
N ALA A 8 20.49 -6.07 -57.20
CA ALA A 8 20.14 -5.13 -56.14
C ALA A 8 20.75 -5.50 -54.78
N LEU A 9 21.24 -4.49 -54.06
CA LEU A 9 21.57 -4.60 -52.64
C LEU A 9 21.36 -3.25 -51.94
N SER A 10 20.31 -3.17 -51.11
CA SER A 10 20.22 -2.26 -49.97
C SER A 10 18.98 -2.65 -49.17
N LEU A 11 19.08 -3.79 -48.49
CA LEU A 11 18.13 -4.19 -47.47
C LEU A 11 18.30 -3.24 -46.28
N LEU A 12 17.48 -2.20 -46.19
CA LEU A 12 17.40 -1.36 -44.99
C LEU A 12 16.59 -2.14 -43.95
N THR A 13 17.24 -3.05 -43.24
CA THR A 13 16.66 -3.68 -42.04
C THR A 13 16.56 -2.62 -40.96
N GLN A 14 15.42 -1.92 -40.92
CA GLN A 14 14.99 -1.26 -39.69
C GLN A 14 14.75 -2.36 -38.66
N ILE A 15 15.70 -2.48 -37.73
CA ILE A 15 15.50 -3.22 -36.49
C ILE A 15 14.43 -2.45 -35.74
N PHE A 16 13.17 -2.88 -35.87
CA PHE A 16 12.18 -2.55 -34.87
C PHE A 16 12.61 -3.29 -33.61
N SER A 17 13.33 -2.60 -32.73
CA SER A 17 13.40 -3.01 -31.32
C SER A 17 12.01 -2.82 -30.75
N THR A 18 11.13 -3.81 -30.98
CA THR A 18 9.99 -4.02 -30.12
C THR A 18 10.59 -4.43 -28.78
N ASN A 19 10.81 -3.44 -27.92
CA ASN A 19 10.71 -3.71 -26.50
C ASN A 19 9.26 -4.17 -26.30
N LEU A 20 8.97 -5.45 -26.54
CA LEU A 20 7.90 -6.16 -25.87
C LEU A 20 8.30 -6.15 -24.39
N GLN A 21 8.09 -5.00 -23.76
CA GLN A 21 7.95 -4.96 -22.31
C GLN A 21 6.75 -5.84 -22.05
N ALA A 22 7.02 -7.05 -21.59
CA ALA A 22 6.00 -8.01 -21.25
C ALA A 22 4.96 -7.30 -20.38
N ALA A 23 3.78 -7.05 -20.94
CA ALA A 23 2.61 -6.49 -20.27
C ALA A 23 2.01 -7.49 -19.24
N ASN A 24 2.82 -8.44 -18.77
CA ASN A 24 2.43 -9.61 -18.00
C ASN A 24 3.19 -9.69 -16.67
N ALA A 25 3.79 -8.58 -16.22
CA ALA A 25 4.19 -8.51 -14.83
C ALA A 25 2.91 -8.56 -13.97
N PRO A 26 2.86 -9.43 -12.95
CA PRO A 26 1.69 -9.62 -12.12
C PRO A 26 1.31 -8.30 -11.43
N ILE A 27 0.13 -7.76 -11.74
CA ILE A 27 -0.41 -6.63 -10.97
C ILE A 27 -0.87 -7.19 -9.63
N GLN A 28 -0.38 -6.61 -8.53
CA GLN A 28 -0.88 -6.93 -7.20
C GLN A 28 -2.02 -5.98 -6.85
N GLN A 29 -3.13 -6.54 -6.38
CA GLN A 29 -4.22 -5.79 -5.78
C GLN A 29 -4.12 -5.88 -4.26
N ILE A 30 -4.10 -4.74 -3.60
CA ILE A 30 -4.08 -4.63 -2.15
C ILE A 30 -5.33 -3.88 -1.73
N ASP A 31 -6.20 -4.57 -1.02
CA ASP A 31 -7.44 -4.01 -0.47
C ASP A 31 -7.22 -3.70 1.00
N ILE A 32 -7.43 -2.45 1.42
CA ILE A 32 -7.15 -2.00 2.79
C ILE A 32 -8.38 -1.35 3.40
N ALA A 33 -8.70 -1.71 4.64
CA ALA A 33 -9.75 -1.08 5.44
C ALA A 33 -9.21 -0.58 6.78
N ASN A 34 -9.59 0.63 7.18
CA ASN A 34 -9.23 1.24 8.47
C ASN A 34 -10.44 1.30 9.40
N LEU A 35 -10.39 0.58 10.52
CA LEU A 35 -11.46 0.49 11.50
C LEU A 35 -11.07 1.11 12.86
N LEU A 36 -10.07 1.99 12.89
CA LEU A 36 -9.57 2.60 14.13
C LEU A 36 -10.53 3.67 14.67
N ALA A 37 -11.27 3.32 15.70
CA ALA A 37 -12.01 4.24 16.57
C ALA A 37 -11.57 4.01 18.01
N ASN A 38 -11.64 5.04 18.84
CA ASN A 38 -11.60 4.86 20.29
C ASN A 38 -12.89 5.34 20.93
N ASN A 39 -13.43 4.58 21.89
CA ASN A 39 -14.54 5.04 22.74
C ASN A 39 -13.99 5.86 23.91
N VAL A 40 -14.22 7.18 23.91
CA VAL A 40 -13.90 8.02 25.07
C VAL A 40 -14.94 7.74 26.16
N GLY A 41 -14.51 7.22 27.29
CA GLY A 41 -15.37 6.89 28.42
C GLY A 41 -16.05 8.14 28.99
N GLY A 42 -17.39 8.15 29.03
CA GLY A 42 -18.18 9.04 29.87
C GLY A 42 -19.24 9.85 29.14
N SER A 43 -18.89 10.56 28.07
CA SER A 43 -19.86 11.36 27.31
C SER A 43 -19.19 11.99 26.08
N GLY A 44 -19.48 11.46 24.88
CA GLY A 44 -19.30 12.20 23.63
C GLY A 44 -18.22 11.68 22.68
N GLY A 45 -18.56 10.63 21.93
CA GLY A 45 -18.00 10.37 20.61
C GLY A 45 -16.83 9.40 20.56
N ALA A 46 -16.85 8.52 19.55
CA ALA A 46 -15.66 7.81 19.15
C ALA A 46 -14.66 8.83 18.58
N THR A 47 -13.39 8.79 18.98
CA THR A 47 -12.36 9.57 18.28
C THR A 47 -11.91 8.80 17.04
N GLU A 48 -12.30 9.30 15.88
CA GLU A 48 -11.92 8.77 14.58
C GLU A 48 -10.42 8.97 14.33
N THR A 49 -9.73 7.91 13.89
CA THR A 49 -8.30 8.00 13.57
C THR A 49 -8.06 7.64 12.10
N ALA A 50 -7.58 8.61 11.33
CA ALA A 50 -7.05 8.36 9.99
C ALA A 50 -5.62 7.80 10.06
N VAL A 51 -5.22 7.08 9.02
CA VAL A 51 -3.90 6.44 8.93
C VAL A 51 -3.24 6.82 7.61
N ASN A 52 -2.00 7.27 7.65
CA ASN A 52 -1.16 7.34 6.47
C ASN A 52 -0.60 5.95 6.17
N VAL A 53 -0.76 5.50 4.94
CA VAL A 53 -0.37 4.17 4.46
C VAL A 53 0.72 4.36 3.42
N ALA A 54 1.91 3.88 3.72
CA ALA A 54 3.07 3.96 2.84
C ALA A 54 3.41 2.56 2.31
N PHE A 55 3.44 2.43 0.98
CA PHE A 55 3.71 1.17 0.29
C PHE A 55 5.19 1.11 -0.12
N LEU A 56 5.86 0.02 0.25
CA LEU A 56 7.28 -0.20 -0.03
C LEU A 56 7.50 -1.45 -0.88
N ASN A 57 8.50 -1.39 -1.75
CA ASN A 57 8.89 -2.46 -2.68
C ASN A 57 10.37 -2.85 -2.53
N GLY A 58 10.91 -2.74 -1.31
CA GLY A 58 12.31 -3.06 -0.97
C GLY A 58 13.29 -1.88 -0.98
N GLY A 59 12.85 -0.68 -1.41
CA GLY A 59 13.64 0.56 -1.32
C GLY A 59 13.51 1.28 0.03
N ALA A 60 14.37 2.28 0.27
CA ALA A 60 14.34 3.11 1.48
C ALA A 60 13.20 4.14 1.51
N LEU A 61 12.60 4.45 0.36
CA LEU A 61 11.48 5.38 0.22
C LEU A 61 10.23 4.62 -0.24
N PRO A 62 9.03 5.03 0.22
CA PRO A 62 7.80 4.44 -0.28
C PRO A 62 7.63 4.78 -1.76
N CYS A 63 7.17 3.81 -2.54
CA CYS A 63 6.83 4.03 -3.95
C CYS A 63 5.46 4.71 -4.09
N TYR A 64 4.59 4.58 -3.09
CA TYR A 64 3.30 5.23 -3.04
C TYR A 64 2.89 5.49 -1.59
N THR A 65 2.19 6.60 -1.35
CA THR A 65 1.58 6.92 -0.06
C THR A 65 0.14 7.36 -0.26
N THR A 66 -0.71 7.02 0.68
CA THR A 66 -2.11 7.46 0.69
C THR A 66 -2.64 7.59 2.11
N THR A 67 -3.64 8.43 2.29
CA THR A 67 -4.32 8.58 3.58
C THR A 67 -5.62 7.80 3.56
N LEU A 68 -5.80 6.93 4.55
CA LEU A 68 -7.03 6.18 4.77
C LEU A 68 -7.79 6.79 5.95
N ALA A 69 -8.92 7.44 5.66
CA ALA A 69 -9.80 7.99 6.68
C ALA A 69 -10.40 6.87 7.56
N TYR A 70 -11.02 7.26 8.68
CA TYR A 70 -11.73 6.33 9.55
C TYR A 70 -12.88 5.63 8.81
N GLN A 71 -13.04 4.32 9.04
CA GLN A 71 -14.00 3.44 8.36
C GLN A 71 -13.94 3.45 6.83
N ALA A 72 -12.91 4.08 6.26
CA ALA A 72 -12.70 4.07 4.83
C ALA A 72 -12.04 2.75 4.41
N ALA A 73 -12.35 2.35 3.20
CA ALA A 73 -11.69 1.28 2.49
C ALA A 73 -11.15 1.82 1.15
N THR A 74 -10.04 1.25 0.70
CA THR A 74 -9.44 1.57 -0.59
C THR A 74 -8.84 0.34 -1.24
N SER A 75 -8.88 0.29 -2.56
CA SER A 75 -8.27 -0.75 -3.39
C SER A 75 -7.12 -0.15 -4.17
N ILE A 76 -5.91 -0.63 -3.91
CA ILE A 76 -4.70 -0.18 -4.58
C ILE A 76 -4.22 -1.26 -5.53
N ARG A 77 -4.02 -0.88 -6.80
CA ARG A 77 -3.30 -1.70 -7.77
C ARG A 77 -1.85 -1.23 -7.78
N ALA A 78 -0.94 -2.08 -7.34
CA ALA A 78 0.48 -1.79 -7.23
C ALA A 78 1.32 -2.89 -7.88
N GLY A 79 2.57 -2.57 -8.22
CA GLY A 79 3.47 -3.45 -8.95
C GLY A 79 3.85 -2.89 -10.32
N ILE A 80 4.77 -3.59 -10.99
CA ILE A 80 5.45 -3.14 -12.22
C ILE A 80 4.43 -2.59 -13.23
N GLY A 81 4.62 -1.32 -13.64
CA GLY A 81 3.74 -0.64 -14.60
C GLY A 81 2.54 0.08 -13.99
N GLN A 82 2.40 0.10 -12.67
CA GLN A 82 1.42 0.90 -11.92
C GLN A 82 2.16 1.95 -11.07
N THR A 83 1.60 2.32 -9.91
CA THR A 83 2.16 3.30 -8.98
C THR A 83 3.52 2.91 -8.38
N CYS A 84 3.91 1.64 -8.47
CA CYS A 84 5.20 1.14 -7.98
C CYS A 84 5.93 0.37 -9.08
N GLN A 85 7.24 0.53 -9.21
CA GLN A 85 8.02 -0.13 -10.27
C GLN A 85 8.42 -1.58 -9.94
N ALA A 86 7.99 -2.11 -8.79
CA ALA A 86 8.22 -3.48 -8.34
C ALA A 86 7.08 -3.92 -7.41
N PRO A 87 6.90 -5.24 -7.17
CA PRO A 87 5.91 -5.75 -6.22
C PRO A 87 6.03 -5.14 -4.83
N ILE A 88 4.91 -4.92 -4.16
CA ILE A 88 4.89 -4.44 -2.77
C ILE A 88 5.31 -5.60 -1.85
N THR A 89 6.23 -5.31 -0.95
CA THR A 89 6.75 -6.29 0.03
C THR A 89 6.40 -5.92 1.46
N SER A 90 6.13 -4.64 1.73
CA SER A 90 5.72 -4.19 3.06
C SER A 90 4.94 -2.88 3.01
N ILE A 91 4.15 -2.63 4.06
CA ILE A 91 3.37 -1.41 4.25
C ILE A 91 3.68 -0.84 5.63
N THR A 92 4.01 0.45 5.68
CA THR A 92 4.14 1.19 6.94
C THR A 92 2.85 1.96 7.20
N LEU A 93 2.39 1.92 8.46
CA LEU A 93 1.19 2.60 8.90
C LEU A 93 1.56 3.68 9.90
N THR A 94 1.10 4.90 9.70
CA THR A 94 1.33 6.01 10.63
C THR A 94 -0.01 6.64 11.00
N PRO A 95 -0.47 6.51 12.26
CA PRO A 95 -1.65 7.22 12.73
C PRO A 95 -1.50 8.73 12.55
N ILE A 96 -2.55 9.37 12.06
CA ILE A 96 -2.57 10.81 11.88
C ILE A 96 -3.18 11.42 13.15
N ALA A 97 -2.56 12.50 13.64
CA ALA A 97 -3.09 13.24 14.76
C ALA A 97 -4.51 13.75 14.46
N ASN A 98 -5.40 13.65 15.44
CA ASN A 98 -6.77 14.11 15.23
C ASN A 98 -6.82 15.65 15.11
N SER A 99 -7.84 16.16 14.41
CA SER A 99 -8.05 17.61 14.26
C SER A 99 -8.49 18.29 15.55
N ASN A 100 -8.89 17.52 16.57
CA ASN A 100 -9.38 18.02 17.86
C ASN A 100 -8.23 18.33 18.84
N GLY A 101 -6.97 18.23 18.42
CA GLY A 101 -5.81 18.59 19.23
C GLY A 101 -5.39 17.58 20.29
N LEU A 102 -5.97 16.37 20.29
CA LEU A 102 -5.58 15.28 21.20
C LEU A 102 -4.27 14.59 20.77
N GLY A 103 -3.75 14.90 19.58
CA GLY A 103 -2.59 14.22 19.01
C GLY A 103 -2.96 12.89 18.35
N THR A 104 -1.98 12.01 18.20
CA THR A 104 -2.20 10.64 17.73
C THR A 104 -2.88 9.83 18.83
N ILE A 105 -3.95 9.10 18.51
CA ILE A 105 -4.68 8.27 19.49
C ILE A 105 -4.05 6.88 19.65
N TYR A 106 -3.33 6.44 18.61
CA TYR A 106 -2.71 5.14 18.51
C TYR A 106 -1.20 5.28 18.28
N GLU A 107 -0.43 4.34 18.81
CA GLU A 107 0.99 4.21 18.51
C GLU A 107 1.20 3.78 17.06
N THR A 108 2.27 4.31 16.45
CA THR A 108 2.79 3.79 15.19
C THR A 108 3.28 2.36 15.42
N PRO A 109 2.83 1.37 14.63
CA PRO A 109 3.36 0.01 14.70
C PRO A 109 4.89 -0.02 14.57
N LEU A 110 5.55 -0.78 15.46
CA LEU A 110 7.00 -0.92 15.45
C LEU A 110 7.54 -1.62 14.20
N TYR A 111 6.74 -2.51 13.62
CA TYR A 111 7.10 -3.27 12.43
C TYR A 111 6.11 -3.00 11.30
N PRO A 112 6.58 -2.94 10.05
CA PRO A 112 5.70 -2.81 8.91
C PRO A 112 4.86 -4.08 8.71
N VAL A 113 3.71 -3.92 8.08
CA VAL A 113 2.87 -5.04 7.64
C VAL A 113 3.53 -5.70 6.44
N MET A 114 3.91 -6.97 6.56
CA MET A 114 4.54 -7.71 5.48
C MET A 114 3.50 -8.18 4.47
N VAL A 115 3.80 -7.98 3.18
CA VAL A 115 2.97 -8.44 2.05
C VAL A 115 3.76 -9.49 1.29
N ASP A 116 3.15 -10.66 1.08
CA ASP A 116 3.79 -11.75 0.35
C ASP A 116 3.62 -11.52 -1.16
N SER A 117 4.74 -11.22 -1.83
CA SER A 117 4.77 -10.92 -3.26
C SER A 117 4.45 -12.10 -4.17
N ARG A 118 4.30 -13.30 -3.60
CA ARG A 118 3.81 -14.49 -4.31
C ARG A 118 2.30 -14.45 -4.55
N TYR A 119 1.54 -13.53 -3.95
CA TYR A 119 0.10 -13.42 -4.17
C TYR A 119 -0.25 -12.18 -5.02
N TYR A 120 -1.22 -12.36 -5.92
CA TYR A 120 -1.83 -11.31 -6.74
C TYR A 120 -2.82 -10.44 -5.98
N SER A 121 -3.42 -10.96 -4.90
CA SER A 121 -4.42 -10.23 -4.12
C SER A 121 -4.22 -10.48 -2.63
N THR A 122 -4.13 -9.38 -1.89
CA THR A 122 -3.99 -9.34 -0.43
C THR A 122 -5.01 -8.37 0.15
N GLN A 123 -5.74 -8.80 1.16
CA GLN A 123 -6.60 -7.93 1.97
C GLN A 123 -5.91 -7.63 3.31
N ILE A 124 -5.97 -6.36 3.73
CA ILE A 124 -5.42 -5.87 4.98
C ILE A 124 -6.50 -5.14 5.76
N THR A 125 -6.72 -5.55 7.00
CA THR A 125 -7.62 -4.83 7.92
C THR A 125 -6.81 -4.24 9.06
N ILE A 126 -6.89 -2.92 9.21
CA ILE A 126 -6.26 -2.16 10.29
C ILE A 126 -7.31 -1.94 11.38
N SER A 127 -7.01 -2.36 12.59
CA SER A 127 -7.95 -2.25 13.71
C SER A 127 -7.23 -2.03 15.04
N GLN A 128 -8.01 -1.70 16.06
CA GLN A 128 -7.52 -1.55 17.42
C GLN A 128 -7.09 -2.91 17.98
N ASN A 129 -5.91 -2.94 18.59
CA ASN A 129 -5.42 -4.06 19.39
C ASN A 129 -5.66 -3.79 20.88
N THR A 130 -5.08 -2.70 21.38
CA THR A 130 -5.30 -2.23 22.76
C THR A 130 -5.93 -0.84 22.73
N ALA A 131 -6.82 -0.58 23.70
CA ALA A 131 -7.47 0.72 23.82
C ALA A 131 -6.50 1.78 24.35
N PRO A 132 -6.53 3.00 23.81
CA PRO A 132 -5.92 4.14 24.49
C PRO A 132 -6.63 4.41 25.81
N THR A 133 -5.90 4.96 26.77
CA THR A 133 -6.47 5.40 28.05
C THR A 133 -6.50 6.92 28.09
N PHE A 134 -7.60 7.48 28.56
CA PHE A 134 -7.82 8.92 28.64
C PHE A 134 -7.93 9.36 30.10
N ASP A 135 -7.47 10.56 30.39
CA ASP A 135 -7.68 11.19 31.69
C ASP A 135 -9.16 11.53 31.83
N PRO A 136 -9.86 10.97 32.83
CA PRO A 136 -11.30 11.18 32.99
C PRO A 136 -11.68 12.63 33.32
N ASN A 137 -10.72 13.46 33.73
CA ASN A 137 -10.97 14.84 34.16
C ASN A 137 -10.91 15.85 33.01
N ASN A 138 -10.11 15.57 31.98
CA ASN A 138 -9.85 16.53 30.89
C ASN A 138 -9.94 15.91 29.49
N GLY A 139 -10.08 14.58 29.36
CA GLY A 139 -10.19 13.90 28.07
C GLY A 139 -8.88 13.82 27.28
N ASN A 140 -7.74 14.20 27.87
CA ASN A 140 -6.43 14.04 27.24
C ASN A 140 -6.01 12.58 27.21
N ILE A 141 -5.15 12.22 26.26
CA ILE A 141 -4.54 10.89 26.19
C ILE A 141 -3.52 10.73 27.33
N LEU A 142 -3.69 9.69 28.14
CA LEU A 142 -2.69 9.25 29.12
C LEU A 142 -1.76 8.20 28.53
N LEU A 143 -2.31 7.23 27.81
CA LEU A 143 -1.56 6.18 27.11
C LEU A 143 -2.18 5.96 25.75
N LEU A 144 -1.34 5.83 24.74
CA LEU A 144 -1.75 5.51 23.39
C LEU A 144 -2.25 4.07 23.31
N GLY A 145 -3.23 3.84 22.44
CA GLY A 145 -3.64 2.49 22.08
C GLY A 145 -2.65 1.88 21.09
N THR A 146 -2.73 0.58 20.87
CA THR A 146 -1.93 -0.09 19.82
C THR A 146 -2.80 -0.57 18.68
N ILE A 147 -2.20 -0.64 17.49
CA ILE A 147 -2.84 -1.11 16.27
C ILE A 147 -2.49 -2.59 16.06
N GLN A 148 -3.43 -3.34 15.51
CA GLN A 148 -3.16 -4.63 14.89
C GLN A 148 -3.60 -4.62 13.43
N THR A 149 -2.98 -5.50 12.64
CA THR A 149 -3.34 -5.73 11.25
C THR A 149 -3.60 -7.21 11.00
N THR A 150 -4.71 -7.51 10.33
CA THR A 150 -4.95 -8.84 9.78
C THR A 150 -4.63 -8.82 8.29
N VAL A 151 -3.91 -9.83 7.81
CA VAL A 151 -3.52 -9.98 6.40
C VAL A 151 -4.08 -11.29 5.86
N VAL A 152 -4.84 -11.22 4.77
CA VAL A 152 -5.43 -12.40 4.11
C VAL A 152 -5.01 -12.42 2.64
N ASN A 153 -4.43 -13.54 2.22
CA ASN A 153 -4.00 -13.74 0.84
C ASN A 153 -5.04 -14.56 0.07
N HIS A 154 -5.45 -14.10 -1.11
CA HIS A 154 -6.56 -14.72 -1.85
C HIS A 154 -6.15 -15.44 -3.14
N LEU A 155 -5.17 -14.93 -3.89
CA LEU A 155 -4.82 -15.46 -5.23
C LEU A 155 -3.32 -15.68 -5.34
N GLY A 156 -2.86 -16.92 -5.34
CA GLY A 156 -1.45 -17.27 -5.52
C GLY A 156 -0.97 -17.04 -6.96
N ARG A 157 0.28 -16.62 -7.13
CA ARG A 157 0.94 -16.54 -8.43
C ARG A 157 1.34 -17.97 -8.87
N PRO A 158 1.04 -18.40 -10.10
CA PRO A 158 1.56 -19.66 -10.59
C PRO A 158 3.09 -19.58 -10.55
N GLU A 159 3.71 -20.56 -9.91
CA GLU A 159 5.16 -20.74 -9.93
C GLU A 159 5.59 -21.01 -11.39
N PRO A 160 6.72 -20.42 -11.83
CA PRO A 160 7.23 -20.62 -13.19
C PRO A 160 7.62 -22.07 -13.47
#